data_AF-A0A7M5UE19-F1
#
_entry.id   AF-A0A7M5UE19-F1
#
_cell.length_a   1.000
_cell.length_b   1.000
_cell.length_c   1.000
_cell.angle_alpha   90.00
_cell.angle_beta   90.00
_cell.angle_gamma   90.00
#
_symmetry.space_group_name_H-M   'P 1'
#
loop_
_entity.id
_entity.type
_entity.pdbx_description
1 polymer ?
#
loop_
_entity_poly.entity_id
_entity_poly.type
_entity_poly.pdbx_seq_one_letter_code
_entity_poly.pdbx_strand_id
1 'polypeptide(L)'
;MSVKVEEPEGTTMSVEPGGLKSSVEVEGTTMSVEPGGLKSSVEVEGTTMSVEPGGLKSSVEVEGTTMSVEPGGLKSSVEVEGTTMSVEPGGLKSSVEVEGTTMSVEPAAGVLCCSCSCSCSSRYPEYFIFQNITTFS
;
A
#
# COMPACT_ATOMS: atom_id res chain seq x y z
N MET A 1 -18.26 -0.62 16.11
CA MET A 1 -17.82 0.77 15.83
C MET A 1 -17.05 0.82 14.52
N SER A 2 -17.30 1.85 13.72
CA SER A 2 -16.49 2.20 12.54
C SER A 2 -15.85 3.56 12.81
N VAL A 3 -14.60 3.75 12.40
CA VAL A 3 -13.87 5.02 12.49
C VAL A 3 -13.60 5.51 11.07
N LYS A 4 -13.86 6.79 10.81
CA LYS A 4 -13.52 7.47 9.56
C LYS A 4 -12.69 8.72 9.91
N VAL A 5 -11.57 8.89 9.26
CA VAL A 5 -10.72 10.09 9.29
C VAL A 5 -10.69 10.64 7.88
N GLU A 6 -11.10 11.90 7.71
CA GLU A 6 -11.10 12.64 6.44
C GLU A 6 -10.38 13.98 6.67
N GLU A 7 -9.62 14.43 5.66
CA GLU A 7 -9.13 15.80 5.49
C GLU A 7 -8.28 16.42 6.63
N PRO A 8 -7.30 15.73 7.24
CA PRO A 8 -6.22 16.45 7.89
C PRO A 8 -5.28 16.95 6.78
N GLU A 9 -5.12 18.27 6.67
CA GLU A 9 -4.12 18.90 5.81
C GLU A 9 -2.93 19.35 6.67
N GLY A 10 -1.72 19.03 6.23
CA GLY A 10 -0.54 19.35 7.02
C GLY A 10 0.77 18.98 6.36
N THR A 11 1.83 19.65 6.79
CA THR A 11 3.18 19.39 6.27
C THR A 11 3.72 18.03 6.76
N THR A 12 3.32 17.63 7.97
CA THR A 12 3.70 16.37 8.62
C THR A 12 2.53 15.85 9.44
N MET A 13 2.06 14.63 9.18
CA MET A 13 0.90 14.06 9.89
C MET A 13 1.07 12.57 10.22
N SER A 14 0.44 12.16 11.31
CA SER A 14 0.41 10.76 11.76
C SER A 14 -1.01 10.39 12.20
N VAL A 15 -1.56 9.30 11.66
CA VAL A 15 -2.95 8.90 11.88
C VAL A 15 -3.03 7.40 12.22
N GLU A 16 -3.63 7.08 13.37
CA GLU A 16 -3.74 5.69 13.87
C GLU A 16 -5.18 5.33 14.30
N PRO A 17 -6.14 5.20 13.37
CA PRO A 17 -7.53 4.90 13.73
C PRO A 17 -7.76 3.40 13.95
N GLY A 18 -8.37 3.07 15.10
CA GLY A 18 -8.72 1.70 15.48
C GLY A 18 -10.22 1.43 15.54
N GLY A 19 -10.70 0.31 14.98
CA GLY A 19 -12.11 -0.07 15.06
C GLY A 19 -12.44 -1.43 14.42
N LEU A 20 -13.73 -1.80 14.33
CA LEU A 20 -14.12 -2.96 13.50
C LEU A 20 -13.91 -2.65 12.00
N LYS A 21 -14.09 -1.39 11.64
CA LYS A 21 -13.84 -0.84 10.31
C LYS A 21 -13.15 0.51 10.46
N SER A 22 -12.05 0.73 9.77
CA SER A 22 -11.32 1.99 9.73
C SER A 22 -11.19 2.47 8.29
N SER A 23 -11.42 3.76 8.06
CA SER A 23 -11.25 4.43 6.77
C SER A 23 -10.47 5.72 6.99
N VAL A 24 -9.42 5.93 6.20
CA VAL A 24 -8.52 7.10 6.33
C VAL A 24 -8.31 7.71 4.96
N GLU A 25 -8.50 9.02 4.86
CA GLU A 25 -8.25 9.83 3.68
C GLU A 25 -7.51 11.08 4.11
N VAL A 26 -6.27 11.25 3.63
CA VAL A 26 -5.38 12.35 4.07
C VAL A 26 -4.50 12.84 2.92
N GLU A 27 -4.19 14.14 2.92
CA GLU A 27 -3.33 14.80 1.93
C GLU A 27 -2.21 15.60 2.62
N GLY A 28 -0.96 15.50 2.14
CA GLY A 28 0.14 16.24 2.75
C GLY A 28 1.52 15.90 2.20
N THR A 29 2.55 16.63 2.64
CA THR A 29 3.91 16.39 2.14
C THR A 29 4.57 15.15 2.74
N THR A 30 4.41 14.93 4.05
CA THR A 30 5.01 13.81 4.78
C THR A 30 3.99 13.16 5.70
N MET A 31 3.64 11.89 5.48
CA MET A 31 2.58 11.24 6.24
C MET A 31 2.89 9.82 6.67
N SER A 32 2.36 9.46 7.85
CA SER A 32 2.42 8.12 8.42
C SER A 32 1.01 7.66 8.83
N VAL A 33 0.53 6.56 8.27
CA VAL A 33 -0.86 6.12 8.45
C VAL A 33 -0.90 4.64 8.87
N GLU A 34 -1.34 4.36 10.10
CA GLU A 34 -1.39 3.00 10.68
C GLU A 34 -2.79 2.63 11.19
N PRO A 35 -3.76 2.34 10.29
CA PRO A 35 -5.11 1.98 10.69
C PRO A 35 -5.24 0.50 11.03
N GLY A 36 -5.86 0.24 12.18
CA GLY A 36 -6.14 -1.10 12.67
C GLY A 36 -7.63 -1.45 12.64
N GLY A 37 -7.94 -2.71 12.30
CA GLY A 37 -9.30 -3.23 12.47
C GLY A 37 -9.55 -4.58 11.81
N LEU A 38 -10.82 -5.02 11.70
CA LEU A 38 -11.14 -6.18 10.85
C LEU A 38 -11.06 -5.81 9.36
N LYS A 39 -11.39 -4.56 9.04
CA LYS A 39 -11.31 -3.99 7.70
C LYS A 39 -10.70 -2.59 7.77
N SER A 40 -9.64 -2.35 7.02
CA SER A 40 -8.99 -1.05 6.91
C SER A 40 -8.97 -0.61 5.45
N SER A 41 -9.32 0.65 5.20
CA SER A 41 -9.24 1.31 3.90
C SER A 41 -8.46 2.60 4.07
N VAL A 42 -7.50 2.85 3.18
CA VAL A 42 -6.57 3.97 3.29
C VAL A 42 -6.37 4.58 1.93
N GLU A 43 -6.54 5.89 1.83
CA GLU A 43 -6.30 6.70 0.64
C GLU A 43 -5.41 7.87 1.05
N VAL A 44 -4.30 8.04 0.35
CA VAL A 44 -3.24 8.96 0.79
C VAL A 44 -2.56 9.61 -0.41
N GLU A 45 -2.57 10.93 -0.46
CA GLU A 45 -1.88 11.69 -1.51
C GLU A 45 -0.77 12.55 -0.90
N GLY A 46 0.43 12.50 -1.49
CA GLY A 46 1.53 13.29 -0.96
C GLY A 46 2.90 13.10 -1.59
N THR A 47 3.93 13.60 -0.91
CA THR A 47 5.31 13.54 -1.43
C THR A 47 6.08 12.34 -0.85
N THR A 48 6.05 12.17 0.47
CA THR A 48 6.73 11.12 1.22
C THR A 48 5.78 10.42 2.17
N MET A 49 5.56 9.12 1.96
CA MET A 49 4.42 8.43 2.57
C MET A 49 4.84 7.09 3.18
N SER A 50 4.31 6.80 4.36
CA SER A 50 4.44 5.50 5.04
C SER A 50 3.07 5.01 5.49
N VAL A 51 2.65 3.84 5.01
CA VAL A 51 1.28 3.34 5.22
C VAL A 51 1.32 1.89 5.68
N GLU A 52 0.90 1.63 6.91
CA GLU A 52 0.99 0.33 7.58
C GLU A 52 -0.39 -0.15 8.09
N PRO A 53 -1.34 -0.48 7.21
CA PRO A 53 -2.67 -0.88 7.63
C PRO A 53 -2.70 -2.33 8.10
N GLY A 54 -3.21 -2.54 9.31
CA GLY A 54 -3.41 -3.85 9.90
C GLY A 54 -4.87 -4.31 9.85
N GLY A 55 -5.10 -5.60 9.59
CA GLY A 55 -6.41 -6.20 9.80
C GLY A 55 -6.63 -7.56 9.17
N LEU A 56 -7.88 -8.03 9.09
CA LEU A 56 -8.17 -9.23 8.27
C LEU A 56 -8.22 -8.88 6.77
N LYS A 57 -8.67 -7.67 6.44
CA LYS A 57 -8.73 -7.14 5.09
C LYS A 57 -8.21 -5.71 5.07
N SER A 58 -7.23 -5.44 4.24
CA SER A 58 -6.64 -4.10 4.08
C SER A 58 -6.71 -3.69 2.61
N SER A 59 -7.12 -2.46 2.35
CA SER A 59 -7.10 -1.81 1.04
C SER A 59 -6.34 -0.51 1.16
N VAL A 60 -5.39 -0.28 0.26
CA VAL A 60 -4.51 0.89 0.29
C VAL A 60 -4.41 1.46 -1.11
N GLU A 61 -4.62 2.76 -1.22
CA GLU A 61 -4.39 3.57 -2.41
C GLU A 61 -3.49 4.73 -2.01
N VAL A 62 -2.36 4.87 -2.71
CA VAL A 62 -1.36 5.88 -2.36
C VAL A 62 -0.83 6.51 -3.64
N GLU A 63 -0.82 7.84 -3.71
CA GLU A 63 -0.27 8.61 -4.82
C GLU A 63 0.84 9.55 -4.31
N GLY A 64 2.00 9.52 -4.97
CA GLY A 64 3.12 10.37 -4.55
C GLY A 64 4.50 10.04 -5.10
N THR A 65 5.52 10.77 -4.65
CA THR A 65 6.88 10.58 -5.18
C THR A 65 7.66 9.45 -4.52
N THR A 66 7.64 9.34 -3.19
CA THR A 66 8.42 8.35 -2.42
C THR A 66 7.52 7.67 -1.40
N MET A 67 7.28 6.36 -1.57
CA MET A 67 6.24 5.67 -0.79
C MET A 67 6.69 4.32 -0.25
N SER A 68 6.28 4.05 0.99
CA SER A 68 6.49 2.77 1.68
C SER A 68 5.15 2.26 2.18
N VAL A 69 4.75 1.07 1.74
CA VAL A 69 3.43 0.50 2.07
C VAL A 69 3.59 -0.91 2.59
N GLU A 70 3.20 -1.15 3.84
CA GLU A 70 3.33 -2.44 4.53
C GLU A 70 1.96 -2.91 5.05
N PRO A 71 1.06 -3.34 4.16
CA PRO A 71 -0.27 -3.79 4.55
C PRO A 71 -0.21 -5.20 5.13
N GLY A 72 -0.65 -5.33 6.38
CA GLY A 72 -0.79 -6.62 7.06
C GLY A 72 -2.21 -7.18 6.97
N GLY A 73 -2.32 -8.51 6.83
CA GLY A 73 -3.59 -9.19 7.06
C GLY A 73 -3.75 -10.57 6.44
N LEU A 74 -5.00 -11.06 6.32
CA LEU A 74 -5.28 -12.27 5.54
C LEU A 74 -5.42 -11.95 4.05
N LYS A 75 -5.97 -10.76 3.74
CA LYS A 75 -6.17 -10.27 2.38
C LYS A 75 -5.75 -8.80 2.30
N SER A 76 -4.85 -8.49 1.39
CA SER A 76 -4.37 -7.13 1.18
C SER A 76 -4.51 -6.74 -0.29
N SER A 77 -4.99 -5.53 -0.56
CA SER A 77 -5.01 -4.92 -1.89
C SER A 77 -4.28 -3.59 -1.81
N VAL A 78 -3.38 -3.35 -2.74
CA VAL A 78 -2.51 -2.18 -2.75
C VAL A 78 -2.44 -1.62 -4.14
N GLU A 79 -2.70 -0.33 -4.26
CA GLU A 79 -2.53 0.46 -5.47
C GLU A 79 -1.59 1.62 -5.13
N VAL A 80 -0.51 1.75 -5.88
CA VAL A 80 0.53 2.75 -5.62
C VAL A 80 0.92 3.40 -6.94
N GLU A 81 0.80 4.72 -7.03
CA GLU A 81 1.26 5.49 -8.19
C GLU A 81 2.38 6.44 -7.77
N GLY A 82 3.55 6.35 -8.41
CA GLY A 82 4.66 7.19 -8.00
C GLY A 82 6.00 6.99 -8.67
N THR A 83 7.03 7.66 -8.12
CA THR A 83 8.38 7.62 -8.70
C THR A 83 9.22 6.50 -8.09
N THR A 84 9.25 6.43 -6.76
CA THR A 84 10.02 5.46 -5.96
C THR A 84 9.14 4.80 -4.92
N MET A 85 8.99 3.48 -5.01
CA MET A 85 8.01 2.76 -4.19
C MET A 85 8.59 1.48 -3.60
N SER A 86 8.23 1.22 -2.35
CA SER A 86 8.51 -0.01 -1.63
C SER A 86 7.21 -0.57 -1.07
N VAL A 87 6.87 -1.80 -1.43
CA VAL A 87 5.64 -2.46 -0.96
C VAL A 87 5.98 -3.79 -0.30
N GLU A 88 5.66 -3.94 0.97
CA GLU A 88 5.83 -5.18 1.73
C GLU A 88 4.46 -5.75 2.14
N PRO A 89 3.71 -6.38 1.20
CA PRO A 89 2.40 -6.92 1.53
C PRO A 89 2.53 -8.17 2.39
N GLY A 90 2.06 -8.07 3.62
CA GLY A 90 1.85 -9.20 4.52
C GLY A 90 0.52 -9.90 4.25
N GLY A 91 0.53 -11.24 4.25
CA GLY A 91 -0.70 -12.03 4.28
C GLY A 91 -0.80 -13.15 3.27
N LEU A 92 -1.83 -13.99 3.44
CA LEU A 92 -2.03 -15.19 2.60
C LEU A 92 -2.37 -14.87 1.15
N LYS A 93 -3.09 -13.76 0.90
CA LYS A 93 -3.52 -13.34 -0.43
C LYS A 93 -3.33 -11.83 -0.58
N SER A 94 -2.41 -11.44 -1.44
CA SER A 94 -2.12 -10.03 -1.68
C SER A 94 -2.23 -9.71 -3.17
N SER A 95 -2.77 -8.54 -3.47
CA SER A 95 -2.78 -7.95 -4.81
C SER A 95 -2.09 -6.61 -4.74
N VAL A 96 -1.13 -6.37 -5.63
CA VAL A 96 -0.35 -5.15 -5.69
C VAL A 96 -0.36 -4.67 -7.14
N GLU A 97 -0.89 -3.48 -7.36
CA GLU A 97 -0.86 -2.77 -8.63
C GLU A 97 -0.03 -1.52 -8.45
N VAL A 98 1.01 -1.37 -9.26
CA VAL A 98 1.92 -0.25 -9.11
C VAL A 98 2.37 0.32 -10.44
N GLU A 99 2.26 1.63 -10.55
CA GLU A 99 2.66 2.42 -11.69
C GLU A 99 3.76 3.41 -11.31
N GLY A 100 4.88 3.39 -12.05
CA GLY A 100 6.00 4.25 -11.73
C GLY A 100 7.31 3.93 -12.41
N THR A 101 8.39 4.56 -11.93
CA THR A 101 9.75 4.37 -12.45
C THR A 101 10.53 3.29 -11.71
N THR A 102 10.49 3.29 -10.38
CA THR A 102 11.28 2.38 -9.55
C THR A 102 10.44 1.78 -8.44
N MET A 103 10.53 0.46 -8.30
CA MET A 103 9.67 -0.29 -7.40
C MET A 103 10.39 -1.51 -6.81
N SER A 104 10.19 -1.73 -5.52
CA SER A 104 10.58 -2.94 -4.80
C SER A 104 9.35 -3.59 -4.15
N VAL A 105 9.16 -4.90 -4.33
CA VAL A 105 8.10 -5.66 -3.65
C VAL A 105 8.65 -6.87 -2.94
N GLU A 106 8.37 -6.97 -1.65
CA GLU A 106 8.78 -8.09 -0.80
C GLU A 106 7.55 -8.72 -0.11
N PRO A 107 7.00 -9.85 -0.60
CA PRO A 107 5.89 -10.51 0.08
C PRO A 107 6.35 -11.35 1.27
N ALA A 108 5.68 -11.21 2.43
CA ALA A 108 6.03 -11.92 3.67
C ALA A 108 5.40 -13.33 3.81
N ALA A 109 5.35 -14.11 2.72
CA ALA A 109 4.70 -15.43 2.57
C ALA A 109 3.17 -15.39 2.30
N GLY A 110 2.83 -15.58 1.02
CA GLY A 110 1.46 -15.62 0.50
C GLY A 110 1.44 -15.70 -1.02
N VAL A 111 0.26 -15.83 -1.62
CA VAL A 111 0.10 -15.67 -3.07
C VAL A 111 0.00 -14.18 -3.36
N LEU A 112 0.93 -13.66 -4.16
CA LEU A 112 0.96 -12.27 -4.57
C LEU A 112 0.64 -12.15 -6.07
N CYS A 113 -0.39 -11.39 -6.40
CA CYS A 113 -0.63 -10.95 -7.77
C CYS A 113 -0.03 -9.55 -7.91
N CYS A 114 0.90 -9.37 -8.85
CA CYS A 114 1.57 -8.10 -9.06
C CYS A 114 1.39 -7.66 -10.52
N SER A 115 0.76 -6.50 -10.72
CA SER A 115 0.68 -5.78 -11.98
C SER A 115 1.64 -4.59 -11.90
N CYS A 116 2.72 -4.61 -12.69
CA CYS A 116 3.69 -3.50 -12.74
C CYS A 116 4.12 -3.22 -14.18
N SER A 117 4.14 -1.95 -14.55
CA SER A 117 4.67 -1.44 -15.82
C SER A 117 6.17 -1.12 -15.78
N CYS A 118 6.83 -1.30 -14.61
CA CYS A 118 8.21 -0.87 -14.33
C CYS A 118 9.21 -2.05 -14.16
N SER A 119 10.50 -1.72 -13.99
CA SER A 119 11.57 -2.68 -13.70
C SER A 119 11.46 -3.23 -12.27
N CYS A 120 10.67 -4.28 -12.06
CA CYS A 120 10.47 -4.93 -10.76
C CYS A 120 11.67 -5.84 -10.40
N SER A 121 12.31 -5.62 -9.24
CA SER A 121 13.31 -6.54 -8.68
C SER A 121 12.69 -7.34 -7.54
N SER A 122 12.23 -8.56 -7.82
CA SER A 122 11.63 -9.44 -6.80
C SER A 122 12.61 -10.53 -6.34
N ARG A 123 12.70 -10.76 -5.02
CA ARG A 123 13.60 -11.76 -4.41
C ARG A 123 13.00 -13.19 -4.35
N TYR A 124 11.69 -13.35 -4.57
CA TYR A 124 10.99 -14.64 -4.49
C TYR A 124 10.00 -14.86 -5.66
N PRO A 125 10.46 -15.25 -6.85
CA PRO A 125 9.61 -15.34 -8.06
C PRO A 125 8.55 -16.44 -8.01
N GLU A 126 8.65 -17.43 -7.11
CA GLU A 126 7.72 -18.59 -7.08
C GLU A 126 6.34 -18.27 -6.50
N TYR A 127 6.16 -17.11 -5.87
CA TYR A 127 4.92 -16.67 -5.25
C TYR A 127 4.16 -15.60 -6.04
N PHE A 128 4.73 -15.16 -7.18
CA PHE A 128 4.19 -14.09 -8.02
C PHE A 128 3.45 -14.64 -9.24
N ILE A 129 2.22 -14.17 -9.45
CA ILE A 129 1.55 -14.29 -10.75
C ILE A 129 1.69 -12.94 -11.44
N PHE A 130 2.64 -12.84 -12.39
CA PHE A 130 2.79 -11.66 -13.24
C PHE A 130 1.72 -11.69 -14.33
N GLN A 131 0.79 -10.73 -14.31
CA GLN A 131 -0.07 -10.44 -15.45
C GLN A 131 0.39 -9.13 -16.09
N ASN A 132 0.76 -9.19 -17.37
CA ASN A 132 1.13 -8.06 -18.23
C ASN A 132 2.50 -7.40 -17.96
N ILE A 133 3.57 -8.06 -18.40
CA ILE A 133 4.87 -7.40 -18.57
C ILE A 133 4.83 -6.66 -19.92
N THR A 134 4.60 -5.34 -19.90
CA THR A 134 4.96 -4.49 -21.05
C THR A 134 6.36 -3.97 -20.78
N THR A 135 7.38 -4.73 -21.20
CA THR A 135 8.77 -4.26 -21.15
C THR A 135 8.93 -3.12 -22.14
N PHE A 136 9.04 -1.87 -21.68
CA PHE A 136 9.53 -0.79 -22.54
C PHE A 136 11.07 -0.87 -22.57
N SER A 137 11.59 -1.23 -23.74
CA SER A 137 13.03 -1.33 -24.04
C SER A 137 13.69 0.04 -24.19
#